data_AF-A0A3B1EGE9-F1
#
_entry.id   AF-A0A3B1EGE9-F1
#
_cell.length_a   1.000
_cell.length_b   1.000
_cell.length_c   1.000
_cell.angle_alpha   90.00
_cell.angle_beta   90.00
_cell.angle_gamma   90.00
#
_symmetry.space_group_name_H-M   'P 1'
#
loop_
_entity.id
_entity.type
_entity.pdbx_description
1 polymer ?
#
loop_
_entity_poly.entity_id
_entity_poly.type
_entity_poly.pdbx_seq_one_letter_code
_entity_poly.pdbx_strand_id
1 'polypeptide(L)'
;LLLIKKWKYYFVHLCQYHFYVWFQPEKIDINSLSKHSLDFLGYFSSVRQNPSAVRSQMIEKSFIIDNTMKKLDSTVPIIPLIGTLAKTRFCNEKGHPISNSSRADSSDSDIIARFVYICTNLFHYYSGSSKKKSLYRIKYILRLSCVKTLARKHK
;
A
#
# COMPACT_ATOMS: atom_id res chain seq x y z
N LEU A 1 -2.20 -30.84 -1.06
CA LEU A 1 -0.83 -30.87 -1.62
C LEU A 1 -0.79 -31.06 -3.14
N LEU A 2 -1.52 -32.04 -3.71
CA LEU A 2 -1.57 -32.28 -5.17
C LEU A 2 -2.14 -31.12 -5.99
N LEU A 3 -3.21 -30.46 -5.52
CA LEU A 3 -3.85 -29.35 -6.24
C LEU A 3 -2.91 -28.12 -6.39
N ILE A 4 -2.13 -27.81 -5.35
CA ILE A 4 -1.18 -26.69 -5.34
C ILE A 4 -0.05 -26.94 -6.35
N LYS A 5 0.43 -28.18 -6.46
CA LYS A 5 1.43 -28.55 -7.46
C LYS A 5 0.89 -28.41 -8.90
N LYS A 6 -0.36 -28.85 -9.15
CA LYS A 6 -1.02 -28.65 -10.46
C LYS A 6 -1.19 -27.17 -10.80
N TRP A 7 -1.62 -26.34 -9.84
CA TRP A 7 -1.76 -24.90 -10.04
C TRP A 7 -0.43 -24.21 -10.36
N LYS A 8 0.67 -24.56 -9.66
CA LYS A 8 2.02 -24.06 -9.99
C LYS A 8 2.38 -24.39 -11.43
N TYR A 9 2.18 -25.64 -11.84
CA TYR A 9 2.52 -26.09 -13.19
C TYR A 9 1.75 -25.33 -14.28
N TYR A 10 0.41 -25.22 -14.14
CA TYR A 10 -0.39 -24.47 -15.09
C TYR A 10 -0.02 -22.98 -15.12
N PHE A 11 0.25 -22.37 -13.97
CA PHE A 11 0.66 -20.97 -13.91
C PHE A 11 1.99 -20.72 -14.64
N VAL A 12 2.98 -21.59 -14.43
CA VAL A 12 4.27 -21.51 -15.13
C VAL A 12 4.08 -21.68 -16.63
N HIS A 13 3.28 -22.66 -17.06
CA HIS A 13 2.99 -22.88 -18.49
C HIS A 13 2.27 -21.71 -19.14
N LEU A 14 1.28 -21.14 -18.46
CA LEU A 14 0.52 -19.99 -18.94
C LEU A 14 1.44 -18.77 -19.10
N CYS A 15 2.33 -18.52 -18.13
CA CYS A 15 3.30 -17.43 -18.20
C CYS A 15 4.31 -17.62 -19.32
N GLN A 16 4.79 -18.84 -19.53
CA GLN A 16 5.69 -19.16 -20.64
C GLN A 16 5.00 -18.98 -21.99
N TYR A 17 3.76 -19.42 -22.12
CA TYR A 17 3.01 -19.36 -23.37
C TYR A 17 2.63 -17.92 -23.77
N HIS A 18 2.20 -17.09 -22.82
CA HIS A 18 1.72 -15.74 -23.12
C HIS A 18 2.78 -14.65 -22.99
N PHE A 19 3.73 -14.78 -22.06
CA PHE A 19 4.71 -13.72 -21.78
C PHE A 19 6.13 -14.10 -22.20
N TYR A 20 6.37 -15.33 -22.66
CA TYR A 20 7.71 -15.86 -22.97
C TYR A 20 8.69 -15.74 -21.78
N VAL A 21 8.17 -15.67 -20.54
CA VAL A 21 8.97 -15.58 -19.32
C VAL A 21 9.06 -16.95 -18.66
N TRP A 22 10.27 -17.45 -18.47
CA TRP A 22 10.54 -18.70 -17.75
C TRP A 22 10.76 -18.43 -16.25
N PHE A 23 9.89 -18.96 -15.40
CA PHE A 23 10.06 -18.92 -13.94
C PHE A 23 10.56 -20.27 -13.42
N GLN A 24 11.57 -20.27 -12.53
CA GLN A 24 12.07 -21.48 -11.89
C GLN A 24 11.05 -21.95 -10.83
N PRO A 25 10.39 -23.11 -10.99
CA PRO A 25 9.23 -23.49 -10.16
C PRO A 25 9.55 -23.67 -8.66
N GLU A 26 10.80 -24.04 -8.35
CA GLU A 26 11.29 -24.19 -6.97
C GLU A 26 11.36 -22.86 -6.20
N LYS A 27 11.51 -21.72 -6.88
CA LYS A 27 11.58 -20.40 -6.22
C LYS A 27 10.21 -19.83 -5.85
N ILE A 28 9.13 -20.39 -6.42
CA ILE A 28 7.77 -19.91 -6.14
C ILE A 28 7.27 -20.66 -4.90
N ASP A 29 7.66 -20.19 -3.73
CA ASP A 29 7.06 -20.63 -2.48
C ASP A 29 5.64 -20.04 -2.38
N ILE A 30 4.65 -20.81 -2.85
CA ILE A 30 3.26 -20.71 -2.36
C ILE A 30 3.25 -21.27 -0.93
N ASN A 31 4.14 -20.79 -0.07
CA ASN A 31 4.00 -20.98 1.35
C ASN A 31 2.61 -20.46 1.66
N SER A 32 1.76 -21.36 2.16
CA SER A 32 0.48 -21.10 2.84
C SER A 32 0.35 -19.60 3.04
N LEU A 33 -0.47 -18.91 2.24
CA LEU A 33 -0.66 -17.45 2.27
C LEU A 33 -1.03 -17.11 3.73
N SER A 34 -0.01 -16.85 4.56
CA SER A 34 -0.02 -17.35 5.93
C SER A 34 -0.70 -16.34 6.81
N LYS A 35 -2.03 -16.41 6.83
CA LYS A 35 -2.94 -15.90 7.86
C LYS A 35 -2.84 -14.41 8.26
N HIS A 36 -1.86 -13.62 7.80
CA HIS A 36 -1.53 -12.36 8.46
C HIS A 36 -1.34 -11.16 7.52
N SER A 37 -0.70 -11.27 6.36
CA SER A 37 -0.53 -10.14 5.42
C SER A 37 0.40 -10.45 4.26
N LEU A 38 0.22 -9.77 3.13
CA LEU A 38 1.06 -9.85 1.95
C LEU A 38 1.39 -8.44 1.43
N ASP A 39 2.67 -8.14 1.25
CA ASP A 39 3.12 -6.90 0.59
C ASP A 39 3.06 -7.05 -0.93
N PHE A 40 2.15 -6.34 -1.59
CA PHE A 40 1.96 -6.39 -3.04
C PHE A 40 1.57 -5.03 -3.60
N LEU A 41 2.18 -4.66 -4.74
CA LEU A 41 1.93 -3.40 -5.44
C LEU A 41 1.97 -2.18 -4.49
N GLY A 42 2.93 -2.12 -3.57
CA GLY A 42 3.05 -1.01 -2.63
C GLY A 42 1.96 -0.92 -1.55
N TYR A 43 1.11 -1.95 -1.42
CA TYR A 43 0.10 -2.10 -0.37
C TYR A 43 0.41 -3.30 0.53
N PHE A 44 0.12 -3.13 1.82
CA PHE A 44 0.06 -4.24 2.76
C PHE A 44 -1.36 -4.84 2.69
N SER A 45 -1.53 -5.89 1.92
CA SER A 45 -2.82 -6.56 1.71
C SER A 45 -3.00 -7.67 2.75
N SER A 46 -3.90 -7.46 3.71
CA SER A 46 -4.25 -8.49 4.69
C SER A 46 -5.61 -9.10 4.37
N VAL A 47 -5.69 -10.43 4.35
CA VAL A 47 -6.96 -11.15 4.29
C VAL A 47 -7.54 -11.17 5.70
N ARG A 48 -8.44 -10.24 6.02
CA ARG A 48 -9.16 -10.28 7.29
C ARG A 48 -10.35 -11.22 7.13
N GLN A 49 -10.34 -12.34 7.85
CA GLN A 49 -11.55 -13.14 8.05
C GLN A 49 -12.38 -12.41 9.10
N ASN A 50 -13.43 -11.71 8.69
CA ASN A 50 -14.46 -11.27 9.64
C ASN A 50 -15.48 -12.40 9.73
N PRO A 51 -15.54 -13.18 10.83
CA PRO A 51 -16.70 -14.04 11.05
C PRO A 51 -17.87 -13.11 11.38
N SER A 52 -18.76 -12.87 10.41
CA SER A 52 -20.02 -12.19 10.68
C SER A 52 -20.97 -13.20 11.32
N ALA A 53 -20.91 -13.33 12.65
CA ALA A 53 -21.90 -14.10 13.39
C ALA A 53 -23.22 -13.31 13.42
N VAL A 54 -24.01 -13.41 12.35
CA VAL A 54 -25.40 -12.94 12.36
C VAL A 54 -26.23 -14.04 13.00
N ARG A 55 -26.57 -13.87 14.28
CA ARG A 55 -27.49 -14.78 15.00
C ARG A 55 -28.92 -14.51 14.51
N SER A 56 -29.34 -15.18 13.44
CA SER A 56 -30.75 -15.24 13.04
C SER A 56 -31.49 -16.28 13.89
N GLN A 57 -32.42 -15.84 14.73
CA GLN A 57 -33.42 -16.74 15.34
C GLN A 57 -34.42 -17.18 14.25
N MET A 58 -34.36 -18.48 13.90
CA MET A 58 -35.34 -19.35 13.17
C MET A 58 -36.00 -18.79 11.89
N ILE A 59 -36.03 -19.52 10.76
CA ILE A 59 -36.82 -20.75 10.55
C ILE A 59 -36.12 -21.71 9.56
N GLU A 60 -35.79 -22.89 10.09
CA GLU A 60 -35.58 -24.26 9.52
C GLU A 60 -35.02 -24.58 8.13
N LYS A 61 -34.83 -23.69 7.15
CA LYS A 61 -34.23 -24.08 5.85
C LYS A 61 -33.30 -23.04 5.21
N SER A 62 -32.50 -22.35 5.99
CA SER A 62 -31.33 -21.65 5.44
C SER A 62 -30.09 -22.47 5.78
N PHE A 63 -29.52 -23.13 4.78
CA PHE A 63 -28.13 -23.55 4.86
C PHE A 63 -27.32 -22.32 5.30
N ILE A 64 -26.55 -22.47 6.38
CA ILE A 64 -25.56 -21.50 6.80
C ILE A 64 -24.52 -21.46 5.68
N ILE A 65 -24.78 -20.69 4.64
CA ILE A 65 -23.73 -20.21 3.77
C ILE A 65 -23.05 -19.14 4.61
N ASP A 66 -22.11 -19.58 5.45
CA ASP A 66 -21.10 -18.73 6.07
C ASP A 66 -20.25 -18.20 4.92
N ASN A 67 -20.79 -17.23 4.18
CA ASN A 67 -20.06 -16.54 3.12
C ASN A 67 -19.10 -15.61 3.84
N THR A 68 -18.07 -16.22 4.42
CA THR A 68 -16.88 -15.58 4.97
C THR A 68 -16.20 -14.86 3.81
N MET A 69 -16.77 -13.72 3.41
CA MET A 69 -16.13 -12.82 2.46
C MET A 69 -14.83 -12.36 3.10
N LYS A 70 -13.75 -13.00 2.67
CA LYS A 70 -12.37 -12.62 2.94
C LYS A 70 -12.19 -11.20 2.37
N LYS A 71 -12.42 -10.18 3.19
CA LYS A 71 -12.16 -8.80 2.79
C LYS A 71 -10.66 -8.62 2.73
N LEU A 72 -10.15 -8.31 1.53
CA LEU A 72 -8.78 -7.85 1.35
C LEU A 72 -8.70 -6.43 1.89
N ASP A 73 -8.15 -6.27 3.08
CA ASP A 73 -7.84 -4.97 3.65
C ASP A 73 -6.49 -4.51 3.11
N SER A 74 -6.51 -3.58 2.15
CA SER A 74 -5.32 -2.90 1.62
C SER A 74 -4.93 -1.75 2.55
N THR A 75 -3.88 -1.95 3.36
CA THR A 75 -3.33 -0.92 4.25
C THR A 75 -2.12 -0.26 3.60
N VAL A 76 -2.04 1.07 3.69
CA VAL A 76 -0.86 1.81 3.25
C VAL A 76 0.34 1.51 4.15
N PRO A 77 1.49 1.04 3.62
CA PRO A 77 2.65 0.70 4.43
C PRO A 77 3.39 1.99 4.84
N ILE A 78 3.07 2.48 6.04
CA ILE A 78 3.51 3.81 6.49
C ILE A 78 5.03 3.91 6.73
N ILE A 79 5.65 2.82 7.21
CA ILE A 79 7.09 2.78 7.52
C ILE A 79 7.95 2.95 6.25
N PRO A 80 7.76 2.15 5.18
CA PRO A 80 8.53 2.36 3.95
C PRO A 80 8.21 3.70 3.28
N LEU A 81 6.99 4.23 3.41
CA LEU A 81 6.68 5.57 2.94
C LEU A 81 7.43 6.67 3.71
N ILE A 82 7.52 6.58 5.03
CA ILE A 82 8.34 7.51 5.81
C ILE A 82 9.81 7.38 5.41
N GLY A 83 10.31 6.17 5.18
CA GLY A 83 11.67 5.94 4.71
C GLY A 83 11.95 6.60 3.35
N THR A 84 11.05 6.48 2.38
CA THR A 84 11.18 7.13 1.06
C THR A 84 11.10 8.65 1.15
N LEU A 85 10.21 9.19 1.99
CA LEU A 85 10.11 10.62 2.26
C LEU A 85 11.36 11.18 2.98
N ALA A 86 11.98 10.38 3.84
CA ALA A 86 13.21 10.75 4.51
C ALA A 86 14.39 10.83 3.54
N LYS A 87 14.53 9.82 2.66
CA LYS A 87 15.55 9.82 1.59
C LYS A 87 15.41 11.02 0.65
N THR A 88 14.18 11.46 0.37
CA THR A 88 13.89 12.62 -0.48
C THR A 88 13.87 13.95 0.28
N ARG A 89 14.31 13.96 1.55
CA ARG A 89 14.46 15.13 2.43
C ARG A 89 13.15 15.88 2.72
N PHE A 90 12.01 15.20 2.74
CA PHE A 90 10.73 15.78 3.21
C PHE A 90 10.53 15.62 4.72
N CYS A 91 11.06 14.55 5.29
CA CYS A 91 11.06 14.32 6.74
C CYS A 91 12.40 13.75 7.22
N ASN A 92 12.57 13.65 8.54
CA ASN A 92 13.63 12.83 9.12
C ASN A 92 13.22 11.35 9.18
N GLU A 93 14.13 10.47 9.60
CA GLU A 93 13.88 9.03 9.75
C GLU A 93 12.75 8.70 10.73
N LYS A 94 12.48 9.60 11.68
CA LYS A 94 11.37 9.49 12.64
C LYS A 94 10.03 9.98 12.07
N GLY A 95 9.99 10.46 10.82
CA GLY A 95 8.80 11.00 10.17
C GLY A 95 8.42 12.42 10.60
N HIS A 96 9.35 13.21 11.13
CA HIS A 96 9.13 14.63 11.44
C HIS A 96 9.46 15.49 10.22
N PRO A 97 8.61 16.46 9.84
CA PRO A 97 8.81 17.25 8.63
C PRO A 97 10.02 18.18 8.72
N ILE A 98 10.83 18.20 7.68
CA ILE A 98 12.03 19.06 7.55
C ILE A 98 11.89 19.99 6.35
N SER A 99 12.61 21.12 6.36
CA SER A 99 12.71 21.98 5.18
C SER A 99 13.61 21.32 4.14
N ASN A 100 13.18 21.35 2.88
CA ASN A 100 13.90 20.73 1.78
C ASN A 100 14.80 21.77 1.11
N SER A 101 15.99 21.99 1.69
CA SER A 101 16.89 23.06 1.23
C SER A 101 17.41 22.87 -0.18
N SER A 102 17.53 21.63 -0.68
CA SER A 102 17.97 21.38 -2.06
C SER A 102 16.94 21.83 -3.11
N ARG A 103 15.73 22.24 -2.68
CA ARG A 103 14.69 22.80 -3.56
C ARG A 103 14.42 24.28 -3.31
N ALA A 104 15.10 24.90 -2.33
CA ALA A 104 14.91 26.31 -2.02
C ALA A 104 15.34 27.24 -3.17
N ASP A 105 16.20 26.74 -4.08
CA ASP A 105 16.71 27.49 -5.23
C ASP A 105 15.68 27.66 -6.36
N SER A 106 14.56 26.92 -6.34
CA SER A 106 13.49 27.02 -7.34
C SER A 106 12.48 28.12 -7.02
N SER A 107 11.72 28.60 -8.02
CA SER A 107 10.66 29.61 -7.81
C SER A 107 9.60 29.09 -6.83
N ASP A 108 8.89 29.99 -6.14
CA ASP A 108 7.87 29.57 -5.17
C ASP A 108 6.74 28.76 -5.82
N SER A 109 6.34 29.16 -7.03
CA SER A 109 5.37 28.44 -7.84
C SER A 109 5.87 27.03 -8.19
N ASP A 110 7.15 26.87 -8.55
CA ASP A 110 7.71 25.57 -8.88
C ASP A 110 7.82 24.66 -7.65
N ILE A 111 8.20 25.21 -6.49
CA ILE A 111 8.22 24.50 -5.21
C ILE A 111 6.81 23.97 -4.92
N ILE A 112 5.80 24.85 -4.95
CA ILE A 112 4.40 24.49 -4.65
C ILE A 112 3.87 23.47 -5.66
N ALA A 113 4.07 23.70 -6.96
CA ALA A 113 3.58 22.81 -8.02
C ALA A 113 4.13 21.39 -7.86
N ARG A 114 5.43 21.25 -7.55
CA ARG A 114 6.05 19.93 -7.30
C ARG A 114 5.48 19.26 -6.06
N PHE A 115 5.25 19.99 -4.98
CA PHE A 115 4.62 19.43 -3.78
C PHE A 115 3.18 18.98 -4.04
N VAL A 116 2.41 19.77 -4.78
CA VAL A 116 1.05 19.40 -5.20
C VAL A 116 1.09 18.14 -6.05
N TYR A 117 1.97 18.06 -7.05
CA TYR A 117 2.14 16.88 -7.91
C TYR A 117 2.43 15.60 -7.11
N ILE A 118 3.38 15.66 -6.17
CA ILE A 118 3.74 14.51 -5.32
C ILE A 118 2.56 14.09 -4.45
N CYS A 119 1.89 15.05 -3.81
CA CYS A 119 0.70 14.76 -3.01
C CYS A 119 -0.37 14.08 -3.85
N THR A 120 -0.75 14.70 -4.97
CA THR A 120 -1.78 14.22 -5.89
C THR A 120 -1.51 12.78 -6.32
N ASN A 121 -0.30 12.49 -6.82
CA ASN A 121 0.06 11.13 -7.23
C ASN A 121 -0.04 10.11 -6.09
N LEU A 122 0.44 10.46 -4.89
CA LEU A 122 0.42 9.57 -3.74
C LEU A 122 -1.01 9.32 -3.24
N PHE A 123 -1.84 10.36 -3.17
CA PHE A 123 -3.25 10.23 -2.75
C PHE A 123 -4.09 9.50 -3.79
N HIS A 124 -3.82 9.68 -5.09
CA HIS A 124 -4.47 8.89 -6.13
C HIS A 124 -4.08 7.42 -6.05
N TYR A 125 -2.78 7.14 -5.94
CA TYR A 125 -2.29 5.77 -5.86
C TYR A 125 -2.89 5.01 -4.69
N TYR A 126 -2.95 5.64 -3.51
CA TYR A 126 -3.45 5.05 -2.26
C TYR A 126 -4.95 5.29 -1.99
N SER A 127 -5.70 5.81 -2.97
CA SER A 127 -7.11 6.14 -2.81
C SER A 127 -7.98 4.93 -2.44
N GLY A 128 -7.58 3.74 -2.88
CA GLY A 128 -8.24 2.46 -2.59
C GLY A 128 -7.95 1.87 -1.21
N SER A 129 -7.18 2.54 -0.34
CA SER A 129 -6.87 2.00 0.99
C SER A 129 -8.06 2.08 1.95
N SER A 130 -8.29 0.99 2.69
CA SER A 130 -9.33 0.93 3.74
C SER A 130 -8.99 1.79 4.97
N LYS A 131 -7.70 2.05 5.25
CA LYS A 131 -7.23 2.78 6.43
C LYS A 131 -6.65 4.15 6.09
N LYS A 132 -7.48 5.18 6.16
CA LYS A 132 -7.10 6.57 5.80
C LYS A 132 -6.19 7.28 6.80
N LYS A 133 -6.09 6.82 8.06
CA LYS A 133 -5.28 7.48 9.12
C LYS A 133 -3.81 7.64 8.72
N SER A 134 -3.22 6.61 8.10
CA SER A 134 -1.83 6.65 7.63
C SER A 134 -1.63 7.71 6.54
N LEU A 135 -2.58 7.82 5.61
CA LEU A 135 -2.54 8.81 4.55
C LEU A 135 -2.64 10.25 5.07
N TYR A 136 -3.46 10.49 6.09
CA TYR A 136 -3.53 11.82 6.73
C TYR A 136 -2.19 12.21 7.37
N ARG A 137 -1.49 11.27 8.01
CA ARG A 137 -0.15 11.52 8.57
C ARG A 137 0.86 11.89 7.48
N ILE A 138 0.86 11.18 6.34
CA ILE A 138 1.71 11.51 5.20
C ILE A 138 1.35 12.88 4.60
N LYS A 139 0.04 13.20 4.49
CA LYS A 139 -0.45 14.51 4.05
C LYS A 139 0.15 15.63 4.89
N TYR A 140 0.09 15.45 6.20
CA TYR A 140 0.58 16.42 7.17
C TYR A 140 2.09 16.63 7.01
N ILE A 141 2.85 15.55 6.85
CA ILE A 141 4.30 15.62 6.67
C ILE A 141 4.66 16.44 5.43
N LEU A 142 4.05 16.12 4.29
CA LEU A 142 4.30 16.81 3.02
C LEU A 142 3.93 18.30 3.10
N ARG A 143 2.76 18.62 3.67
CA ARG A 143 2.31 20.02 3.83
C ARG A 143 3.27 20.83 4.70
N LEU A 144 3.63 20.31 5.88
CA LEU A 144 4.49 21.05 6.80
C LEU A 144 5.92 21.19 6.24
N SER A 145 6.41 20.18 5.53
CA SER A 145 7.71 20.26 4.84
C SER A 145 7.71 21.37 3.78
N CYS A 146 6.63 21.51 3.00
CA CYS A 146 6.47 22.58 2.02
C CYS A 146 6.52 23.96 2.69
N VAL A 147 5.70 24.19 3.72
CA VAL A 147 5.66 25.47 4.46
C VAL A 147 7.02 25.80 5.05
N LYS A 148 7.70 24.84 5.68
CA LYS A 148 9.05 25.04 6.23
C LYS A 148 10.09 25.37 5.15
N THR A 149 9.92 24.85 3.94
CA THR A 149 10.83 25.13 2.82
C THR A 149 10.64 26.56 2.33
N LEU A 150 9.40 27.00 2.13
CA LEU A 150 9.08 28.37 1.74
C LEU A 150 9.51 29.38 2.82
N ALA A 151 9.21 29.10 4.09
CA ALA A 151 9.60 29.98 5.20
C ALA A 151 11.13 30.13 5.34
N ARG A 152 11.90 29.10 4.99
CA ARG A 152 13.36 29.18 5.00
C ARG A 152 13.92 29.99 3.83
N LYS A 153 13.25 29.95 2.68
CA LYS A 153 13.67 30.68 1.48
C LYS A 153 13.49 32.20 1.64
N HIS A 154 12.40 32.61 2.30
CA HIS A 154 12.04 34.01 2.52
C HIS A 154 12.52 34.59 3.85
N LYS A 155 13.53 33.96 4.45
CA LYS A 155 14.17 34.42 5.70
C LYS A 155 15.55 34.97 5.38
#